data_AF-A0A383C6P5-F1
#
_entry.id   AF-A0A383C6P5-F1
#
_cell.length_a   1.000
_cell.length_b   1.000
_cell.length_c   1.000
_cell.angle_alpha   90.00
_cell.angle_beta   90.00
_cell.angle_gamma   90.00
#
_symmetry.space_group_name_H-M   'P 1'
#
loop_
_entity.id
_entity.type
_entity.pdbx_description
1 polymer ?
#
loop_
_entity_poly.entity_id
_entity_poly.type
_entity_poly.pdbx_seq_one_letter_code
_entity_poly.pdbx_strand_id
1 'polypeptide(L)'
;IPARLENIISTNYSTTLHKGKASVATIEHIMAVLHMYNITNLLIKVGDEVPVMDGSSKDFCELIEDGGIEEQGKSCRELIIDQKYVFGTQEKGSSHISIEPSDRFKVSYHMEYPAPIGAMDHTFEYIDDKNFKKEIAPARTFGFMKDIAQLTKMGFASGGNLDNFILLGDGKVINTELRFENEFPRHKILDILGDFYLLGKPIRGHIKAYKSGHTQNIGLLKILTNAELS
;
A
#
# COMPACT_ATOMS: atom_id res chain seq x y z
N ILE A 1 16.05 -9.51 -2.63
CA ILE A 1 15.38 -9.57 -3.96
C ILE A 1 15.13 -8.12 -4.40
N PRO A 2 15.49 -7.69 -5.63
CA PRO A 2 15.20 -6.32 -6.05
C PRO A 2 13.68 -6.05 -6.06
N ALA A 3 13.25 -4.97 -5.42
CA ALA A 3 11.87 -4.51 -5.40
C ALA A 3 11.46 -3.91 -6.76
N ARG A 4 11.09 -4.79 -7.70
CA ARG A 4 10.72 -4.43 -9.08
C ARG A 4 9.56 -5.29 -9.54
N LEU A 5 8.73 -4.75 -10.43
CA LEU A 5 7.56 -5.45 -10.99
C LEU A 5 7.86 -6.84 -11.55
N GLU A 6 9.03 -7.02 -12.17
CA GLU A 6 9.49 -8.30 -12.74
C GLU A 6 9.66 -9.43 -11.70
N ASN A 7 9.84 -9.08 -10.42
CA ASN A 7 10.03 -10.05 -9.35
C ASN A 7 8.72 -10.34 -8.59
N ILE A 8 7.58 -9.76 -8.97
CA ILE A 8 6.29 -10.03 -8.32
C ILE A 8 5.78 -11.41 -8.74
N ILE A 9 5.43 -12.25 -7.78
CA ILE A 9 4.87 -13.59 -8.01
C ILE A 9 3.41 -13.74 -7.57
N SER A 10 2.96 -12.92 -6.61
CA SER A 10 1.60 -12.97 -6.07
C SER A 10 1.14 -11.58 -5.63
N THR A 11 -0.16 -11.35 -5.82
CA THR A 11 -0.92 -10.20 -5.30
C THR A 11 -2.14 -10.67 -4.49
N ASN A 12 -2.18 -11.95 -4.12
CA ASN A 12 -3.25 -12.52 -3.30
C ASN A 12 -3.01 -12.12 -1.85
N TYR A 13 -3.87 -11.27 -1.31
CA TYR A 13 -3.86 -10.75 0.07
C TYR A 13 -2.69 -9.85 0.47
N SER A 14 -1.52 -9.99 -0.17
CA SER A 14 -0.33 -9.15 -0.01
C SER A 14 0.46 -9.10 -1.32
N THR A 15 1.44 -8.21 -1.42
CA THR A 15 2.42 -8.23 -2.52
C THR A 15 3.64 -9.07 -2.16
N THR A 16 3.95 -10.07 -3.01
CA THR A 16 5.05 -11.01 -2.78
C THR A 16 6.09 -10.93 -3.89
N LEU A 17 7.36 -10.79 -3.52
CA LEU A 17 8.49 -10.90 -4.44
C LEU A 17 9.12 -12.28 -4.41
N HIS A 18 9.71 -12.69 -5.53
CA HIS A 18 10.43 -13.94 -5.67
C HIS A 18 11.67 -13.77 -6.57
N LYS A 19 12.76 -14.45 -6.23
CA LYS A 19 13.91 -14.64 -7.13
C LYS A 19 14.66 -15.92 -6.81
N GLY A 20 14.67 -16.86 -7.75
CA GLY A 20 15.38 -18.14 -7.61
C GLY A 20 14.69 -19.05 -6.59
N LYS A 21 15.28 -19.23 -5.41
CA LYS A 21 14.67 -20.02 -4.31
C LYS A 21 14.13 -19.15 -3.18
N ALA A 22 14.38 -17.84 -3.22
CA ALA A 22 13.96 -16.91 -2.18
C ALA A 22 12.65 -16.23 -2.54
N SER A 23 11.83 -15.97 -1.53
CA SER A 23 10.63 -15.13 -1.62
C SER A 23 10.52 -14.22 -0.41
N VAL A 24 9.82 -13.10 -0.55
CA VAL A 24 9.44 -12.23 0.55
C VAL A 24 8.02 -11.74 0.35
N ALA A 25 7.16 -11.96 1.34
CA ALA A 25 5.76 -11.52 1.35
C ALA A 25 5.55 -10.26 2.21
N THR A 26 4.37 -9.64 2.05
CA THR A 26 3.86 -8.57 2.92
C THR A 26 4.75 -7.31 2.90
N ILE A 27 5.24 -6.95 1.72
CA ILE A 27 6.23 -5.87 1.53
C ILE A 27 5.60 -4.47 1.51
N GLU A 28 4.31 -4.38 1.23
CA GLU A 28 3.58 -3.15 0.91
C GLU A 28 3.69 -2.08 2.01
N HIS A 29 3.60 -2.46 3.29
CA HIS A 29 3.62 -1.47 4.38
C HIS A 29 4.97 -0.77 4.55
N ILE A 30 6.07 -1.52 4.50
CA ILE A 30 7.41 -0.92 4.54
C ILE A 30 7.66 -0.12 3.26
N MET A 31 7.23 -0.63 2.10
CA MET A 31 7.37 0.09 0.84
C MET A 31 6.62 1.42 0.82
N ALA A 32 5.48 1.53 1.51
CA ALA A 32 4.75 2.79 1.62
C ALA A 32 5.60 3.85 2.34
N VAL A 33 6.32 3.47 3.39
CA VAL A 33 7.26 4.37 4.08
C VAL A 33 8.41 4.74 3.16
N LEU A 34 9.05 3.76 2.51
CA LEU A 34 10.16 4.04 1.59
C LEU A 34 9.76 5.00 0.48
N HIS A 35 8.52 4.86 -0.04
CA HIS A 35 7.99 5.76 -1.05
C HIS A 35 7.82 7.17 -0.52
N MET A 36 7.14 7.34 0.61
CA MET A 36 6.79 8.65 1.15
C MET A 36 7.98 9.36 1.82
N TYR A 37 9.04 8.63 2.15
CA TYR A 37 10.30 9.18 2.66
C TYR A 37 11.33 9.39 1.55
N ASN A 38 10.95 9.15 0.28
CA ASN A 38 11.83 9.23 -0.89
C ASN A 38 13.12 8.40 -0.75
N ILE A 39 13.06 7.26 -0.04
CA ILE A 39 14.20 6.35 0.05
C ILE A 39 14.38 5.70 -1.32
N THR A 40 15.57 5.79 -1.89
CA THR A 40 15.87 5.27 -3.24
C THR A 40 16.81 4.07 -3.23
N ASN A 41 17.76 4.03 -2.30
CA ASN A 41 18.77 2.98 -2.20
C ASN A 41 18.81 2.44 -0.78
N LEU A 42 18.52 1.15 -0.61
CA LEU A 42 18.49 0.49 0.68
C LEU A 42 18.70 -1.03 0.52
N LEU A 43 19.30 -1.66 1.53
CA LEU A 43 19.31 -3.11 1.69
C LEU A 43 18.48 -3.49 2.91
N ILE A 44 17.37 -4.20 2.68
CA ILE A 44 16.52 -4.74 3.76
C ILE A 44 16.85 -6.23 3.93
N LYS A 45 17.13 -6.63 5.18
CA LYS A 45 17.35 -8.03 5.56
C LYS A 45 16.20 -8.50 6.45
N VAL A 46 15.39 -9.41 5.92
CA VAL A 46 14.24 -10.03 6.59
C VAL A 46 14.21 -11.53 6.28
N GLY A 47 13.32 -12.26 6.93
CA GLY A 47 13.01 -13.65 6.58
C GLY A 47 12.16 -13.73 5.31
N ASP A 48 11.32 -14.77 5.23
CA ASP A 48 10.44 -14.99 4.08
C ASP A 48 9.21 -14.06 4.06
N GLU A 49 9.05 -13.23 5.09
CA GLU A 49 7.98 -12.25 5.26
C GLU A 49 8.50 -11.02 6.01
N VAL A 50 8.02 -9.83 5.63
CA VAL A 50 8.26 -8.60 6.39
C VAL A 50 7.38 -8.61 7.64
N PRO A 51 7.91 -8.28 8.83
CA PRO A 51 7.09 -8.24 10.05
C PRO A 51 5.88 -7.33 9.90
N VAL A 52 4.70 -7.83 10.26
CA VAL A 52 3.44 -7.07 10.19
C VAL A 52 3.40 -5.90 11.18
N MET A 53 4.24 -5.91 12.21
CA MET A 53 4.26 -4.91 13.29
C MET A 53 2.88 -4.80 13.95
N ASP A 54 2.31 -3.59 14.04
CA ASP A 54 0.95 -3.36 14.51
C ASP A 54 -0.12 -3.39 13.40
N GLY A 55 0.24 -3.84 12.20
CA GLY A 55 -0.63 -3.86 11.02
C GLY A 55 -0.67 -2.56 10.24
N SER A 56 0.06 -1.53 10.66
CA SER A 56 0.22 -0.26 9.95
C SER A 56 1.68 -0.03 9.53
N SER A 57 2.00 1.17 9.06
CA SER A 57 3.36 1.58 8.69
C SER A 57 4.04 2.46 9.74
N LYS A 58 3.39 2.77 10.86
CA LYS A 58 3.92 3.74 11.84
C LYS A 58 5.29 3.31 12.41
N ASP A 59 5.45 2.02 12.73
CA ASP A 59 6.68 1.50 13.32
C ASP A 59 7.82 1.51 12.29
N PHE A 60 7.49 1.34 11.00
CA PHE A 60 8.46 1.49 9.91
C PHE A 60 8.90 2.94 9.72
N CYS A 61 8.03 3.93 9.93
CA CYS A 61 8.44 5.33 9.93
C CYS A 61 9.50 5.59 11.01
N GLU A 62 9.26 5.12 12.23
CA GLU A 62 10.20 5.26 13.35
C GLU A 62 11.54 4.59 13.04
N LEU A 63 11.52 3.36 12.50
CA LEU A 63 12.74 2.64 12.12
C LEU A 63 13.58 3.37 11.05
N ILE A 64 12.93 4.02 10.07
CA ILE A 64 13.62 4.78 9.02
C ILE A 64 14.19 6.08 9.59
N GLU A 65 13.44 6.78 10.43
CA GLU A 65 13.90 8.01 11.10
C GLU A 65 15.11 7.75 12.01
N ASP A 66 15.06 6.68 12.81
CA ASP A 66 16.15 6.26 13.69
C ASP A 66 17.41 5.86 12.90
N GLY A 67 17.23 5.27 11.72
CA GLY A 67 18.33 4.90 10.81
C GLY A 67 18.96 6.10 10.11
N GLY A 68 18.27 7.23 10.04
CA GLY A 68 18.69 8.42 9.32
C GLY A 68 18.60 8.28 7.79
N ILE A 69 18.62 9.41 7.10
CA ILE A 69 18.57 9.50 5.63
C ILE A 69 19.80 10.26 5.15
N GLU A 70 20.51 9.69 4.19
CA GLU A 70 21.67 10.32 3.55
C GLU A 70 21.34 10.71 2.11
N GLU A 71 21.43 12.02 1.82
CA GLU A 71 21.27 12.55 0.48
C GLU A 71 22.45 12.16 -0.42
N GLN A 72 22.14 11.56 -1.57
CA GLN A 72 23.13 11.15 -2.56
C GLN A 72 23.12 12.13 -3.72
N GLY A 73 24.29 12.53 -4.23
CA GLY A 73 24.42 13.59 -5.25
C GLY A 73 23.84 13.30 -6.65
N LYS A 74 22.99 12.29 -6.81
CA LYS A 74 22.36 11.90 -8.08
C LYS A 74 20.86 12.17 -8.01
N SER A 75 20.32 12.86 -9.02
CA SER A 75 18.88 13.09 -9.12
C SER A 75 18.11 11.83 -9.53
N CYS A 76 16.92 11.67 -8.95
CA CYS A 76 15.92 10.71 -9.41
C CYS A 76 14.93 11.43 -10.34
N ARG A 77 14.60 10.83 -11.49
CA ARG A 77 13.61 11.40 -12.40
C ARG A 77 12.21 11.02 -11.94
N GLU A 78 11.40 12.04 -11.71
CA GLU A 78 9.97 11.89 -11.46
C GLU A 78 9.26 11.39 -12.72
N LEU A 79 8.37 10.40 -12.56
CA LEU A 79 7.43 9.96 -13.57
C LEU A 79 6.24 10.92 -13.58
N ILE A 80 6.13 11.75 -14.62
CA ILE A 80 5.04 12.72 -14.77
C ILE A 80 3.94 12.08 -15.62
N ILE A 81 2.72 12.01 -15.08
CA ILE A 81 1.57 11.49 -15.80
C ILE A 81 1.01 12.57 -16.73
N ASP A 82 0.98 12.29 -18.02
CA ASP A 82 0.62 13.20 -19.10
C ASP A 82 -0.79 12.97 -19.66
N GLN A 83 -1.34 11.78 -19.47
CA GLN A 83 -2.70 11.40 -19.82
C GLN A 83 -3.29 10.39 -18.83
N LYS A 84 -4.56 10.05 -19.02
CA LYS A 84 -5.25 9.09 -18.16
C LYS A 84 -4.93 7.65 -18.55
N TYR A 85 -4.50 6.85 -17.57
CA TYR A 85 -4.34 5.40 -17.68
C TYR A 85 -5.32 4.69 -16.75
N VAL A 86 -5.87 3.56 -17.19
CA VAL A 86 -6.90 2.81 -16.44
C VAL A 86 -6.61 1.31 -16.49
N PHE A 87 -6.79 0.63 -15.36
CA PHE A 87 -6.79 -0.82 -15.26
C PHE A 87 -8.07 -1.32 -14.59
N GLY A 88 -8.70 -2.35 -15.18
CA GLY A 88 -9.98 -2.90 -14.72
C GLY A 88 -11.20 -2.35 -15.49
N THR A 89 -12.35 -3.02 -15.36
CA THR A 89 -13.60 -2.60 -16.00
C THR A 89 -14.24 -1.45 -15.21
N GLN A 90 -14.77 -0.45 -15.93
CA GLN A 90 -15.48 0.68 -15.31
C GLN A 90 -17.00 0.46 -15.25
N GLU A 91 -17.42 -0.79 -15.31
CA GLU A 91 -18.82 -1.17 -15.11
C GLU A 91 -19.22 -0.96 -13.64
N LYS A 92 -20.51 -0.71 -13.41
CA LYS A 92 -21.03 -0.41 -12.07
C LYS A 92 -20.69 -1.55 -11.09
N GLY A 93 -20.02 -1.20 -9.99
CA GLY A 93 -19.64 -2.13 -8.93
C GLY A 93 -18.31 -2.87 -9.13
N SER A 94 -17.69 -2.73 -10.31
CA SER A 94 -16.41 -3.37 -10.63
C SER A 94 -15.21 -2.63 -10.04
N SER A 95 -14.24 -3.40 -9.54
CA SER A 95 -12.99 -2.86 -9.03
C SER A 95 -12.10 -2.36 -10.16
N HIS A 96 -11.64 -1.12 -10.07
CA HIS A 96 -10.73 -0.53 -11.05
C HIS A 96 -9.83 0.52 -10.40
N ILE A 97 -8.75 0.86 -11.09
CA ILE A 97 -7.86 1.94 -10.69
C ILE A 97 -7.46 2.75 -11.92
N SER A 98 -7.26 4.03 -11.74
CA SER A 98 -6.76 4.92 -12.78
C SER A 98 -5.76 5.91 -12.21
N ILE A 99 -4.93 6.46 -13.08
CA ILE A 99 -4.08 7.60 -12.76
C ILE A 99 -4.23 8.64 -13.87
N GLU A 100 -4.32 9.91 -13.51
CA GLU A 100 -4.50 11.04 -14.43
C GLU A 100 -3.53 12.18 -14.10
N PRO A 101 -3.30 13.12 -15.04
CA PRO A 101 -2.40 14.24 -14.81
C PRO A 101 -2.81 15.07 -13.60
N SER A 102 -1.82 15.49 -12.82
CA SER A 102 -2.01 16.36 -11.66
C SER A 102 -0.72 17.11 -11.34
N ASP A 103 -0.83 18.29 -10.74
CA ASP A 103 0.33 19.10 -10.32
C ASP A 103 1.01 18.55 -9.06
N ARG A 104 0.35 17.61 -8.37
CA ARG A 104 0.84 16.98 -7.14
C ARG A 104 0.57 15.48 -7.16
N PHE A 105 1.26 14.75 -6.29
CA PHE A 105 0.95 13.35 -6.07
C PHE A 105 -0.26 13.21 -5.13
N LYS A 106 -1.31 12.55 -5.63
CA LYS A 106 -2.59 12.42 -4.92
C LYS A 106 -3.16 11.03 -5.10
N VAL A 107 -3.80 10.51 -4.05
CA VAL A 107 -4.51 9.22 -4.08
C VAL A 107 -5.91 9.42 -3.51
N SER A 108 -6.93 9.12 -4.32
CA SER A 108 -8.32 9.01 -3.88
C SER A 108 -8.73 7.55 -3.90
N TYR A 109 -9.30 7.08 -2.79
CA TYR A 109 -9.82 5.74 -2.66
C TYR A 109 -11.30 5.77 -2.31
N HIS A 110 -12.10 5.16 -3.17
CA HIS A 110 -13.50 4.86 -2.90
C HIS A 110 -13.63 3.38 -2.51
N MET A 111 -14.26 3.13 -1.37
CA MET A 111 -14.60 1.80 -0.92
C MET A 111 -16.10 1.60 -0.83
N GLU A 112 -16.51 0.39 -1.14
CA GLU A 112 -17.89 -0.06 -1.03
C GLU A 112 -17.88 -1.54 -0.65
N TYR A 113 -18.04 -1.80 0.66
CA TYR A 113 -18.03 -3.12 1.26
C TYR A 113 -19.31 -3.34 2.08
N PRO A 114 -19.71 -4.60 2.32
CA PRO A 114 -20.76 -4.90 3.27
C PRO A 114 -20.47 -4.31 4.66
N ALA A 115 -21.52 -4.18 5.48
CA ALA A 115 -21.37 -3.83 6.88
C ALA A 115 -20.34 -4.75 7.58
N PRO A 116 -19.51 -4.24 8.50
CA PRO A 116 -19.55 -2.90 9.10
C PRO A 116 -18.89 -1.77 8.29
N ILE A 117 -18.16 -2.07 7.22
CA ILE A 117 -17.35 -1.05 6.53
C ILE A 117 -18.25 -0.04 5.78
N GLY A 118 -19.20 -0.55 4.99
CA GLY A 118 -20.07 0.32 4.19
C GLY A 118 -19.35 1.02 3.04
N ALA A 119 -19.88 2.18 2.63
CA ALA A 119 -19.28 3.03 1.62
C ALA A 119 -18.52 4.19 2.29
N MET A 120 -17.25 4.36 1.92
CA MET A 120 -16.40 5.42 2.45
C MET A 120 -15.47 5.94 1.36
N ASP A 121 -15.14 7.22 1.45
CA ASP A 121 -14.19 7.87 0.58
C ASP A 121 -13.07 8.47 1.40
N HIS A 122 -11.85 8.37 0.89
CA HIS A 122 -10.75 9.17 1.40
C HIS A 122 -9.85 9.64 0.27
N THR A 123 -9.23 10.80 0.48
CA THR A 123 -8.28 11.38 -0.46
C THR A 123 -7.08 11.89 0.33
N PHE A 124 -5.91 11.42 -0.07
CA PHE A 124 -4.63 11.84 0.45
C PHE A 124 -3.90 12.63 -0.64
N GLU A 125 -3.44 13.83 -0.29
CA GLU A 125 -2.52 14.62 -1.12
C GLU A 125 -1.18 14.65 -0.40
N TYR A 126 -0.12 14.20 -1.08
CA TYR A 126 1.21 14.18 -0.50
C TYR A 126 1.81 15.59 -0.50
N ILE A 127 2.23 16.03 0.68
CA ILE A 127 2.93 17.30 0.90
C ILE A 127 4.37 17.01 1.31
N ASP A 128 4.53 16.18 2.34
CA ASP A 128 5.81 15.76 2.90
C ASP A 128 5.67 14.44 3.70
N ASP A 129 6.78 13.91 4.18
CA ASP A 129 6.82 12.71 5.02
C ASP A 129 5.98 12.86 6.31
N LYS A 130 5.86 14.09 6.84
CA LYS A 130 5.13 14.39 8.08
C LYS A 130 3.62 14.23 7.89
N ASN A 131 3.07 14.69 6.77
CA ASN A 131 1.64 14.53 6.49
C ASN A 131 1.29 13.07 6.24
N PHE A 132 2.17 12.30 5.56
CA PHE A 132 2.03 10.85 5.47
C PHE A 132 2.06 10.18 6.85
N LYS A 133 3.05 10.50 7.69
CA LYS A 133 3.22 9.91 9.03
C LYS A 133 2.01 10.16 9.93
N LYS A 134 1.39 11.33 9.81
CA LYS A 134 0.21 11.70 10.59
C LYS A 134 -1.08 11.06 10.06
N GLU A 135 -1.27 11.05 8.75
CA GLU A 135 -2.59 10.79 8.15
C GLU A 135 -2.78 9.37 7.63
N ILE A 136 -1.71 8.73 7.16
CA ILE A 136 -1.82 7.45 6.45
C ILE A 136 -1.05 6.35 7.17
N ALA A 137 0.20 6.60 7.57
CA ALA A 137 1.05 5.61 8.20
C ALA A 137 0.41 4.87 9.40
N PRO A 138 -0.42 5.49 10.26
CA PRO A 138 -1.02 4.81 11.40
C PRO A 138 -2.24 3.93 11.05
N ALA A 139 -2.73 3.94 9.81
CA ALA A 139 -3.93 3.19 9.42
C ALA A 139 -3.64 1.69 9.32
N ARG A 140 -4.27 0.89 10.19
CA ARG A 140 -4.03 -0.54 10.25
C ARG A 140 -4.78 -1.31 9.17
N THR A 141 -4.19 -2.43 8.80
CA THR A 141 -4.84 -3.44 7.97
C THR A 141 -6.03 -4.06 8.67
N PHE A 142 -6.89 -4.68 7.88
CA PHE A 142 -8.17 -5.20 8.35
C PHE A 142 -8.54 -6.48 7.63
N GLY A 143 -9.30 -7.32 8.32
CA GLY A 143 -9.75 -8.60 7.79
C GLY A 143 -11.05 -9.05 8.42
N PHE A 144 -11.73 -9.99 7.78
CA PHE A 144 -12.99 -10.52 8.28
C PHE A 144 -12.76 -11.80 9.10
N MET A 145 -13.60 -12.01 10.12
CA MET A 145 -13.58 -13.19 10.99
C MET A 145 -13.68 -14.51 10.22
N LYS A 146 -14.45 -14.52 9.12
CA LYS A 146 -14.56 -15.69 8.22
C LYS A 146 -13.22 -16.06 7.56
N ASP A 147 -12.29 -15.11 7.44
CA ASP A 147 -11.00 -15.26 6.77
C ASP A 147 -9.84 -15.42 7.78
N ILE A 148 -10.13 -15.57 9.08
CA ILE A 148 -9.13 -15.53 10.14
C ILE A 148 -8.04 -16.59 10.00
N ALA A 149 -8.39 -17.79 9.52
CA ALA A 149 -7.41 -18.86 9.30
C ALA A 149 -6.35 -18.46 8.26
N GLN A 150 -6.72 -17.65 7.27
CA GLN A 150 -5.79 -17.11 6.30
C GLN A 150 -4.97 -15.95 6.87
N LEU A 151 -5.60 -15.05 7.61
CA LEU A 151 -4.91 -13.95 8.30
C LEU A 151 -3.84 -14.50 9.25
N THR A 152 -4.13 -15.57 10.01
CA THR A 152 -3.16 -16.23 10.89
C THR A 152 -1.93 -16.76 10.16
N LYS A 153 -2.09 -17.24 8.92
CA LYS A 153 -0.95 -17.68 8.10
C LYS A 153 -0.05 -16.53 7.65
N MET A 154 -0.57 -15.32 7.57
CA MET A 154 0.16 -14.09 7.20
C MET A 154 0.70 -13.36 8.44
N GLY A 155 0.83 -14.04 9.57
CA GLY A 155 1.36 -13.45 10.81
C GLY A 155 0.38 -12.57 11.60
N PHE A 156 -0.84 -12.32 11.11
CA PHE A 156 -1.89 -11.66 11.89
C PHE A 156 -2.38 -12.57 13.02
N ALA A 157 -2.71 -12.04 14.19
CA ALA A 157 -3.07 -12.87 15.36
C ALA A 157 -1.98 -13.89 15.79
N SER A 158 -0.76 -13.80 15.26
CA SER A 158 0.34 -14.67 15.66
C SER A 158 0.74 -14.40 17.12
N GLY A 159 1.05 -15.47 17.86
CA GLY A 159 1.35 -15.37 19.30
C GLY A 159 0.15 -14.94 20.18
N GLY A 160 -1.08 -14.95 19.65
CA GLY A 160 -2.29 -14.58 20.40
C GLY A 160 -2.54 -13.07 20.52
N ASN A 161 -1.73 -12.24 19.86
CA ASN A 161 -1.90 -10.79 19.86
C ASN A 161 -2.81 -10.34 18.71
N LEU A 162 -4.02 -9.89 19.04
CA LEU A 162 -5.00 -9.39 18.06
C LEU A 162 -4.82 -7.91 17.72
N ASP A 163 -3.88 -7.21 18.36
CA ASP A 163 -3.75 -5.75 18.19
C ASP A 163 -3.06 -5.35 16.88
N ASN A 164 -2.57 -6.33 16.10
CA ASN A 164 -1.84 -6.10 14.86
C ASN A 164 -2.69 -6.03 13.58
N PHE A 165 -4.02 -5.97 13.70
CA PHE A 165 -4.96 -5.69 12.61
C PHE A 165 -6.36 -5.37 13.16
N ILE A 166 -7.25 -4.90 12.30
CA ILE A 166 -8.67 -4.68 12.63
C ILE A 166 -9.48 -5.90 12.18
N LEU A 167 -10.11 -6.59 13.14
CA LEU A 167 -10.93 -7.76 12.90
C LEU A 167 -12.41 -7.36 12.81
N LEU A 168 -13.04 -7.72 11.70
CA LEU A 168 -14.44 -7.42 11.39
C LEU A 168 -15.29 -8.69 11.45
N GLY A 169 -16.41 -8.66 12.16
CA GLY A 169 -17.37 -9.75 12.17
C GLY A 169 -18.66 -9.36 12.88
N ASP A 170 -19.72 -10.11 12.61
CA ASP A 170 -21.07 -9.84 13.14
C ASP A 170 -21.52 -8.38 12.96
N GLY A 171 -21.16 -7.77 11.82
CA GLY A 171 -21.54 -6.40 11.49
C GLY A 171 -20.86 -5.32 12.33
N LYS A 172 -19.72 -5.61 12.99
CA LYS A 172 -18.97 -4.64 13.81
C LYS A 172 -17.45 -4.91 13.78
N VAL A 173 -16.69 -3.95 14.31
CA VAL A 173 -15.29 -4.17 14.70
C VAL A 173 -15.26 -4.95 16.01
N ILE A 174 -14.43 -5.99 16.10
CA ILE A 174 -14.45 -6.96 17.20
C ILE A 174 -13.37 -6.69 18.26
N ASN A 175 -12.16 -6.35 17.84
CA ASN A 175 -10.97 -6.44 18.68
C ASN A 175 -10.37 -5.08 19.09
N THR A 176 -10.75 -3.98 18.44
CA THR A 176 -10.13 -2.65 18.66
C THR A 176 -11.10 -1.52 18.33
N GLU A 177 -10.82 -0.33 18.84
CA GLU A 177 -11.37 0.91 18.29
C GLU A 177 -10.58 1.35 17.06
N LEU A 178 -11.21 2.11 16.17
CA LEU A 178 -10.53 2.69 15.00
C LEU A 178 -9.72 3.92 15.41
N ARG A 179 -8.52 4.07 14.85
CA ARG A 179 -7.67 5.27 14.98
C ARG A 179 -8.22 6.45 14.20
N PHE A 180 -8.96 6.16 13.13
CA PHE A 180 -9.64 7.12 12.28
C PHE A 180 -11.03 6.59 11.94
N GLU A 181 -12.03 7.48 11.86
CA GLU A 181 -13.37 7.10 11.37
C GLU A 181 -13.30 6.43 9.98
N ASN A 182 -12.38 6.90 9.15
CA ASN A 182 -12.08 6.38 7.83
C ASN A 182 -10.74 5.61 7.77
N GLU A 183 -10.43 4.80 8.78
CA GLU A 183 -9.17 4.02 8.84
C GLU A 183 -9.04 3.01 7.69
N PHE A 184 -10.14 2.37 7.28
CA PHE A 184 -10.11 1.39 6.19
C PHE A 184 -9.67 1.96 4.82
N PRO A 185 -10.25 3.06 4.28
CA PRO A 185 -9.77 3.62 3.02
C PRO A 185 -8.38 4.26 3.17
N ARG A 186 -8.00 4.80 4.33
CA ARG A 186 -6.62 5.24 4.60
C ARG A 186 -5.63 4.09 4.46
N HIS A 187 -5.96 2.91 4.98
CA HIS A 187 -5.11 1.74 4.82
C HIS A 187 -5.02 1.27 3.36
N LYS A 188 -6.11 1.30 2.60
CA LYS A 188 -6.03 0.99 1.16
C LYS A 188 -5.20 2.01 0.36
N ILE A 189 -5.15 3.26 0.81
CA ILE A 189 -4.20 4.25 0.28
C ILE A 189 -2.77 3.84 0.64
N LEU A 190 -2.49 3.47 1.90
CA LEU A 190 -1.19 2.95 2.34
C LEU A 190 -0.72 1.78 1.44
N ASP A 191 -1.59 0.81 1.15
CA ASP A 191 -1.30 -0.29 0.22
C ASP A 191 -0.90 0.21 -1.18
N ILE A 192 -1.66 1.18 -1.73
CA ILE A 192 -1.36 1.78 -3.03
C ILE A 192 -0.01 2.47 -3.02
N LEU A 193 0.30 3.24 -1.97
CA LEU A 193 1.60 3.91 -1.82
C LEU A 193 2.72 2.87 -1.82
N GLY A 194 2.55 1.76 -1.11
CA GLY A 194 3.51 0.65 -1.08
C GLY A 194 3.70 -0.02 -2.43
N ASP A 195 2.62 -0.42 -3.09
CA ASP A 195 2.69 -1.08 -4.40
C ASP A 195 3.34 -0.17 -5.45
N PHE A 196 2.98 1.13 -5.48
CA PHE A 196 3.49 2.08 -6.48
C PHE A 196 5.00 2.34 -6.34
N TYR A 197 5.58 2.09 -5.16
CA TYR A 197 7.03 2.14 -4.97
C TYR A 197 7.78 1.15 -5.88
N LEU A 198 7.13 0.06 -6.32
CA LEU A 198 7.71 -0.95 -7.21
C LEU A 198 8.02 -0.44 -8.63
N LEU A 199 7.55 0.77 -8.98
CA LEU A 199 8.01 1.48 -10.18
C LEU A 199 9.45 1.98 -10.06
N GLY A 200 9.97 2.14 -8.82
CA GLY A 200 11.33 2.58 -8.57
C GLY A 200 11.61 4.04 -8.94
N LYS A 201 10.57 4.86 -9.07
CA LYS A 201 10.64 6.30 -9.35
C LYS A 201 9.55 7.05 -8.59
N PRO A 202 9.79 8.29 -8.14
CA PRO A 202 8.72 9.19 -7.70
C PRO A 202 7.71 9.43 -8.82
N ILE A 203 6.47 9.72 -8.47
CA ILE A 203 5.37 9.85 -9.44
C ILE A 203 4.60 11.13 -9.17
N ARG A 204 4.23 11.85 -10.24
CA ARG A 204 3.34 13.00 -10.17
C ARG A 204 2.09 12.76 -11.01
N GLY A 205 0.96 12.65 -10.31
CA GLY A 205 -0.34 12.35 -10.88
C GLY A 205 -1.36 12.07 -9.78
N HIS A 206 -2.64 12.00 -10.18
CA HIS A 206 -3.75 11.68 -9.28
C HIS A 206 -4.24 10.25 -9.52
N ILE A 207 -3.96 9.37 -8.58
CA ILE A 207 -4.49 8.00 -8.54
C ILE A 207 -5.93 8.04 -8.02
N LYS A 208 -6.85 7.39 -8.75
CA LYS A 208 -8.24 7.17 -8.35
C LYS A 208 -8.53 5.69 -8.34
N ALA A 209 -8.76 5.15 -7.15
CA ALA A 209 -9.03 3.75 -6.90
C ALA A 209 -10.50 3.54 -6.51
N TYR A 210 -11.16 2.58 -7.13
CA TYR A 210 -12.51 2.14 -6.79
C TYR A 210 -12.44 0.66 -6.41
N LYS A 211 -12.55 0.37 -5.10
CA LYS A 211 -12.46 -1.00 -4.56
C LYS A 211 -11.20 -1.76 -5.03
N SER A 212 -10.10 -1.05 -5.28
CA SER A 212 -8.87 -1.65 -5.80
C SER A 212 -8.12 -2.42 -4.71
N GLY A 213 -7.43 -3.48 -5.08
CA GLY A 213 -6.40 -4.13 -4.27
C GLY A 213 -5.09 -4.24 -5.03
N HIS A 214 -4.14 -5.00 -4.49
CA HIS A 214 -2.81 -5.21 -5.09
C HIS A 214 -2.88 -5.64 -6.56
N THR A 215 -3.83 -6.50 -6.94
CA THR A 215 -4.02 -6.93 -8.34
C THR A 215 -4.28 -5.75 -9.28
N GLN A 216 -5.18 -4.82 -8.91
CA GLN A 216 -5.45 -3.63 -9.71
C GLN A 216 -4.27 -2.68 -9.70
N ASN A 217 -3.64 -2.47 -8.54
CA ASN A 217 -2.48 -1.60 -8.38
C ASN A 217 -1.36 -2.05 -9.33
N ILE A 218 -0.91 -3.31 -9.21
CA ILE A 218 0.14 -3.89 -10.07
C ILE A 218 -0.29 -3.92 -11.54
N GLY A 219 -1.57 -4.15 -11.84
CA GLY A 219 -2.10 -4.07 -13.19
C GLY A 219 -1.88 -2.71 -13.83
N LEU A 220 -2.14 -1.62 -13.10
CA LEU A 220 -1.87 -0.27 -13.58
C LEU A 220 -0.37 0.02 -13.70
N LEU A 221 0.47 -0.44 -12.77
CA LEU A 221 1.92 -0.26 -12.86
C LEU A 221 2.52 -0.91 -14.11
N LYS A 222 1.98 -2.07 -14.53
CA LYS A 222 2.37 -2.73 -15.77
C LYS A 222 2.00 -1.89 -17.01
N ILE A 223 0.83 -1.25 -17.00
CA ILE A 223 0.43 -0.32 -18.08
C ILE A 223 1.41 0.85 -18.16
N LEU A 224 1.73 1.48 -17.03
CA LEU A 224 2.64 2.64 -16.97
C LEU A 224 4.05 2.29 -17.45
N THR A 225 4.55 1.11 -17.11
CA THR A 225 5.89 0.65 -17.52
C THR A 225 5.96 0.42 -19.04
N ASN A 226 4.87 -0.06 -19.65
CA ASN A 226 4.81 -0.31 -21.09
C ASN A 226 4.56 0.96 -21.92
N ALA A 227 4.10 2.04 -21.31
CA ALA A 227 3.75 3.27 -22.01
C ALA A 227 4.97 4.15 -22.37
N GLU A 228 6.21 3.70 -22.12
CA GLU A 228 7.46 4.43 -22.37
C GLU A 228 7.46 5.89 -21.88
N LEU A 229 6.78 6.14 -20.74
CA LEU A 229 6.67 7.47 -20.15
C LEU A 229 8.05 8.05 -19.81
N SER A 230 8.30 9.26 -20.30
CA SER A 230 9.59 9.97 -20.23
C SER A 230 9.87 10.60 -18.88
#